data_AF-A0A526YME2-F1
#
_entry.id   AF-A0A526YME2-F1
#
_cell.length_a   1.000
_cell.length_b   1.000
_cell.length_c   1.000
_cell.angle_alpha   90.00
_cell.angle_beta   90.00
_cell.angle_gamma   90.00
#
_symmetry.space_group_name_H-M   'P 1'
#
loop_
_entity.id
_entity.type
_entity.pdbx_description
1 polymer ?
#
loop_
_entity_poly.entity_id
_entity_poly.type
_entity_poly.pdbx_seq_one_letter_code
_entity_poly.pdbx_strand_id
1 'polypeptide(L)' 'MTMRQDPYHTRMKRVLNYIDRHLEDDLGLDTLSAVAALSKYHFHRQFRGYFGISVHRYV' A
#
# COMPACT_ATOMS: atom_id res chain seq x y z
N MET A 1 10.23 24.44 -9.21
CA MET A 1 9.96 23.84 -7.88
C MET A 1 9.62 22.37 -8.10
N THR A 2 10.64 21.52 -8.21
CA THR A 2 10.46 20.10 -8.56
C THR A 2 9.86 19.39 -7.35
N MET A 3 8.57 19.07 -7.39
CA MET A 3 7.98 18.17 -6.41
C MET A 3 8.79 16.87 -6.47
N ARG A 4 9.58 16.59 -5.42
CA ARG A 4 10.13 15.26 -5.20
C ARG A 4 8.93 14.33 -5.14
N GLN A 5 8.68 13.59 -6.22
CA GLN A 5 7.67 12.54 -6.24
C GLN A 5 8.01 11.62 -5.08
N ASP A 6 7.13 11.57 -4.09
CA ASP A 6 7.33 10.69 -2.95
C ASP A 6 7.46 9.26 -3.50
N PRO A 7 8.60 8.57 -3.30
CA PRO A 7 8.77 7.19 -3.76
C PRO A 7 7.69 6.24 -3.22
N TYR A 8 6.98 6.62 -2.14
CA TYR A 8 5.83 5.90 -1.63
C TYR A 8 4.55 6.14 -2.44
N HIS A 9 4.37 7.27 -3.11
CA HIS A 9 3.18 7.55 -3.94
C HIS A 9 2.96 6.47 -4.99
N THR A 10 3.98 6.20 -5.81
CA THR A 10 3.90 5.19 -6.87
C THR A 10 3.67 3.79 -6.30
N ARG A 11 4.25 3.47 -5.13
CA ARG A 11 4.04 2.18 -4.46
C ARG A 11 2.60 2.06 -3.93
N MET A 12 2.06 3.10 -3.30
CA MET A 12 0.68 3.10 -2.79
C MET A 12 -0.32 2.99 -3.94
N LYS A 13 -0.10 3.69 -5.06
CA LYS A 13 -0.92 3.52 -6.27
C LYS A 13 -0.94 2.08 -6.80
N ARG A 14 0.19 1.38 -6.78
CA ARG A 14 0.23 -0.04 -7.18
C ARG A 14 -0.57 -0.93 -6.25
N VAL A 15 -0.49 -0.68 -4.94
CA VAL A 15 -1.27 -1.43 -3.93
C VAL A 15 -2.77 -1.24 -4.15
N LEU A 16 -3.23 0.01 -4.33
CA LEU A 16 -4.65 0.27 -4.59
C LEU A 16 -5.13 -0.39 -5.88
N ASN A 17 -4.37 -0.26 -6.97
CA ASN A 17 -4.69 -0.93 -8.23
C ASN A 17 -4.75 -2.45 -8.08
N TYR A 18 -3.85 -3.03 -7.27
CA TYR A 18 -3.88 -4.46 -6.99
C TYR A 18 -5.15 -4.85 -6.23
N ILE A 19 -5.51 -4.12 -5.17
CA ILE A 19 -6.75 -4.35 -4.41
C ILE A 19 -7.98 -4.27 -5.33
N ASP A 20 -8.09 -3.21 -6.13
CA ASP A 20 -9.23 -3.00 -7.03
C ASP A 20 -9.42 -4.14 -8.06
N ARG A 21 -8.32 -4.81 -8.44
CA ARG A 21 -8.33 -5.89 -9.43
C ARG A 21 -8.46 -7.29 -8.83
N HIS A 22 -8.28 -7.43 -7.53
CA HIS A 22 -8.20 -8.72 -6.82
C HIS A 22 -9.06 -8.71 -5.55
N LEU A 23 -10.27 -8.15 -5.62
CA LEU A 23 -11.18 -8.02 -4.46
C LEU A 23 -11.62 -9.37 -3.86
N GLU A 24 -11.53 -10.46 -4.64
CA GLU A 24 -11.91 -11.81 -4.22
C GLU A 24 -10.72 -12.63 -3.68
N ASP A 25 -9.49 -12.11 -3.78
CA ASP A 25 -8.28 -12.80 -3.35
C ASP A 25 -7.90 -12.47 -1.90
N ASP A 26 -6.88 -13.17 -1.38
CA ASP A 26 -6.28 -12.84 -0.08
C ASP A 26 -5.51 -11.51 -0.14
N LEU A 27 -6.20 -10.45 0.28
CA LEU A 27 -5.66 -9.09 0.47
C LEU A 27 -4.95 -8.91 1.82
N GLY A 28 -4.35 -9.98 2.35
CA GLY A 28 -3.57 -9.95 3.58
C GLY A 28 -2.34 -9.04 3.54
N LEU A 29 -1.83 -8.72 4.73
CA LEU A 29 -0.68 -7.83 4.91
C LEU A 29 0.57 -8.32 4.17
N ASP A 30 0.76 -9.64 4.09
CA ASP A 30 1.81 -10.30 3.32
C ASP A 30 1.77 -9.90 1.85
N THR A 31 0.65 -10.19 1.18
CA THR A 31 0.40 -9.92 -0.25
C THR A 31 0.62 -8.45 -0.57
N LEU A 32 -0.04 -7.57 0.18
CA LEU A 32 -0.01 -6.13 -0.11
C LEU A 32 1.37 -5.51 0.15
N SER A 33 2.11 -6.02 1.15
CA SER A 33 3.49 -5.57 1.39
C SER A 33 4.44 -5.97 0.27
N ALA A 34 4.25 -7.16 -0.31
CA ALA A 34 5.02 -7.63 -1.47
C ALA A 34 4.73 -6.76 -2.70
N VAL A 35 3.47 -6.44 -2.97
CA VAL A 35 3.06 -5.53 -4.06
C VAL A 35 3.69 -4.13 -3.90
N ALA A 36 3.78 -3.64 -2.66
CA ALA A 36 4.42 -2.36 -2.35
C ALA A 36 5.96 -2.40 -2.44
N ALA A 37 6.57 -3.58 -2.56
CA ALA A 37 8.01 -3.81 -2.41
C ALA A 37 8.57 -3.25 -1.10
N LEU A 38 7.87 -3.51 0.01
CA LEU A 38 8.23 -3.10 1.36
C LEU A 38 8.09 -4.27 2.32
N SER A 39 8.85 -4.28 3.42
CA SER A 39 8.57 -5.23 4.50
C SER A 39 7.20 -4.94 5.13
N LYS A 40 6.53 -5.95 5.68
CA LYS A 40 5.20 -5.84 6.32
C LYS A 40 5.09 -4.65 7.28
N TYR A 41 6.07 -4.51 8.18
CA TYR A 41 6.08 -3.45 9.17
C TYR A 41 6.25 -2.06 8.56
N HIS A 42 7.08 -1.94 7.52
CA HIS A 42 7.31 -0.65 6.86
C HIS A 42 6.11 -0.26 6.00
N PHE A 43 5.54 -1.23 5.28
CA PHE A 43 4.31 -1.07 4.54
C PHE A 43 3.16 -0.60 5.44
N HIS A 44 2.92 -1.28 6.56
CA HIS A 44 1.85 -0.91 7.49
C HIS A 44 2.00 0.54 8.00
N ARG A 45 3.21 0.96 8.37
CA ARG A 45 3.49 2.34 8.80
C ARG A 45 3.25 3.35 7.68
N GLN A 46 3.77 3.07 6.48
CA GLN A 46 3.62 3.99 5.34
C GLN A 46 2.18 4.09 4.85
N PHE A 47 1.47 2.97 4.77
CA PHE A 47 0.06 2.95 4.37
C PHE A 47 -0.78 3.79 5.34
N ARG A 48 -0.62 3.58 6.65
CA ARG A 48 -1.33 4.39 7.66
C ARG A 48 -0.92 5.86 7.61
N GLY A 49 0.37 6.15 7.41
CA GLY A 49 0.85 7.53 7.28
C GLY A 49 0.28 8.24 6.05
N TYR A 50 0.01 7.50 4.97
CA TYR A 50 -0.48 8.05 3.71
C TYR A 50 -2.02 8.17 3.67
N PHE A 51 -2.75 7.18 4.19
CA PHE A 51 -4.21 7.08 4.09
C PHE A 51 -4.96 7.37 5.39
N GLY A 52 -4.25 7.51 6.52
CA GLY A 52 -4.85 7.77 7.84
C GLY A 52 -5.48 6.55 8.51
N ILE A 53 -5.65 5.44 7.79
CA ILE A 53 -6.21 4.18 8.30
C ILE A 53 -5.24 3.01 8.09
N SER A 54 -5.33 1.97 8.92
CA SER A 54 -4.55 0.76 8.71
C SER A 54 -5.00 0.01 7.47
N VAL A 55 -4.09 -0.71 6.82
CA VAL A 55 -4.43 -1.53 5.66
C VAL A 55 -5.50 -2.56 5.97
N HIS A 56 -5.47 -3.19 7.15
CA HIS A 56 -6.49 -4.15 7.60
C HIS A 56 -7.90 -3.53 7.74
N ARG A 57 -8.01 -2.21 7.89
CA ARG A 57 -9.31 -1.53 7.91
C ARG A 57 -9.75 -1.09 6.51
N TYR A 58 -8.80 -0.96 5.59
CA TYR A 58 -9.06 -0.54 4.22
C TYR A 58 -9.62 -1.69 3.38
N VAL A 59 -9.08 -2.89 3.57
CA VAL A 59 -9.56 -4.13 2.93
C VAL A 59 -10.64 -4.82 3.75
#